data_AF-A0A2T0AAK0-F1
#
_entry.id   AF-A0A2T0AAK0-F1
#
_cell.length_a   1.000
_cell.length_b   1.000
_cell.length_c   1.000
_cell.angle_alpha   90.00
_cell.angle_beta   90.00
_cell.angle_gamma   90.00
#
_symmetry.space_group_name_H-M   'P 1'
#
loop_
_entity.id
_entity.type
_entity.pdbx_description
1 polymer ?
#
loop_
_entity_poly.entity_id
_entity_poly.type
_entity_poly.pdbx_seq_one_letter_code
_entity_poly.pdbx_strand_id
1 'polypeptide(L)'
;MAMLVGKGLYRALLREAKLLPDIRLSEHYTAKVRTAFREEQDPESSERALRRIKRAQKLLRHLQAANEGYLHSITRVYETAYGVRGKVKHAILEPFLEPGRKKSTFPPALAALVTSSFAHTSRAPTPADLLKPPLLPERADPTSEQARLLGPLTPERIKAIKRRFWNMQTGKIHAPVSIKVLQGKDEVHDMYEASRLLRKHAGLKIDPEHLMKGWKRTRDLETKSSSSMPKLPPRRLQTAEQRQNRPPPLPSVSTRRILPDDARRSLGPAFDTTKWKRPRVIRPRLLRRRVQVMMQKMPTLTVRIPVEEPGEAVLTAETKKPKRKEATFTVQLLDKAAGEKGRYRDMTEEERWWLEKETVPPLKVKEKGGKK
;
A
#
# COMPACT_ATOMS: atom_id res chain seq x y z
N MET A 1 -8.41 31.34 -25.39
CA MET A 1 -8.45 29.91 -25.79
C MET A 1 -8.07 28.89 -24.70
N ALA A 2 -7.32 29.23 -23.64
CA ALA A 2 -6.89 28.25 -22.62
C ALA A 2 -8.03 27.61 -21.80
N MET A 3 -9.17 28.29 -21.60
CA MET A 3 -10.31 27.76 -20.82
C MET A 3 -11.01 26.56 -21.47
N LEU A 4 -11.02 26.46 -22.81
CA LEU A 4 -11.72 25.39 -23.54
C LEU A 4 -11.00 24.04 -23.43
N VAL A 5 -9.66 24.04 -23.48
CA VAL A 5 -8.83 22.85 -23.30
C VAL A 5 -9.04 22.23 -21.91
N GLY A 6 -9.27 23.06 -20.89
CA GLY A 6 -9.55 22.61 -19.53
C GLY A 6 -10.83 21.78 -19.40
N LYS A 7 -11.93 22.21 -20.03
CA LYS A 7 -13.24 21.54 -19.94
C LYS A 7 -13.23 20.15 -20.58
N GLY A 8 -12.63 20.02 -21.77
CA GLY A 8 -12.50 18.74 -22.48
C GLY A 8 -11.65 17.73 -21.69
N LEU A 9 -10.51 18.19 -21.18
CA LEU A 9 -9.58 17.37 -20.39
C LEU A 9 -10.22 16.92 -19.06
N TYR A 10 -10.96 17.80 -18.39
CA TYR A 10 -11.71 17.47 -17.18
C TYR A 10 -12.74 16.36 -17.43
N ARG A 11 -13.57 16.50 -18.49
CA ARG A 11 -14.56 15.48 -18.87
C ARG A 11 -13.91 14.16 -19.24
N ALA A 12 -12.79 14.18 -19.97
CA ALA A 12 -12.03 12.98 -20.30
C ALA A 12 -11.50 12.27 -19.04
N LEU A 13 -10.90 13.01 -18.11
CA LEU A 13 -10.41 12.47 -16.84
C LEU A 13 -11.53 11.84 -16.00
N LEU A 14 -12.69 12.50 -15.90
CA LEU A 14 -13.83 11.95 -15.17
C LEU A 14 -14.38 10.68 -15.82
N ARG A 15 -14.46 10.63 -17.16
CA ARG A 15 -14.88 9.43 -17.89
C ARG A 15 -13.94 8.26 -17.61
N GLU A 16 -12.63 8.48 -17.75
CA GLU A 16 -11.63 7.42 -17.55
C GLU A 16 -11.51 7.02 -16.07
N ALA A 17 -11.69 7.93 -15.12
CA ALA A 17 -11.73 7.60 -13.68
C ALA A 17 -12.93 6.71 -13.32
N LYS A 18 -14.10 6.97 -13.92
CA LYS A 18 -15.31 6.15 -13.70
C LYS A 18 -15.22 4.74 -14.30
N LEU A 19 -14.37 4.54 -15.30
CA LEU A 19 -14.17 3.23 -15.95
C LEU A 19 -13.25 2.29 -15.18
N LEU A 20 -12.64 2.74 -14.08
CA LEU A 20 -11.77 1.89 -13.28
C LEU A 20 -12.54 0.68 -12.71
N PRO A 21 -11.90 -0.50 -12.60
CA PRO A 21 -12.59 -1.75 -12.27
C PRO A 21 -13.06 -1.85 -10.82
N ASP A 22 -12.69 -0.91 -9.97
CA ASP A 22 -13.00 -0.90 -8.54
C ASP A 22 -13.62 0.45 -8.16
N ILE A 23 -14.78 0.38 -7.50
CA ILE A 23 -15.58 1.53 -7.06
C ILE A 23 -14.72 2.52 -6.27
N ARG A 24 -13.90 2.02 -5.34
CA ARG A 24 -13.05 2.88 -4.50
C ARG A 24 -12.00 3.64 -5.31
N LEU A 25 -11.45 3.01 -6.35
CA LEU A 25 -10.51 3.68 -7.25
C LEU A 25 -11.23 4.78 -8.03
N SER A 26 -12.43 4.49 -8.52
CA SER A 26 -13.25 5.44 -9.26
C SER A 26 -13.60 6.66 -8.40
N GLU A 27 -14.04 6.46 -7.16
CA GLU A 27 -14.35 7.52 -6.19
C GLU A 27 -13.11 8.35 -5.85
N HIS A 28 -11.98 7.70 -5.55
CA HIS A 28 -10.74 8.39 -5.23
C HIS A 28 -10.28 9.30 -6.38
N TYR A 29 -10.26 8.79 -7.61
CA TYR A 29 -9.78 9.56 -8.75
C TYR A 29 -10.78 10.62 -9.22
N THR A 30 -12.09 10.37 -9.14
CA THR A 30 -13.09 11.41 -9.41
C THR A 30 -13.02 12.54 -8.39
N ALA A 31 -12.90 12.24 -7.10
CA ALA A 31 -12.69 13.24 -6.05
C ALA A 31 -11.41 14.03 -6.30
N LYS A 32 -10.29 13.35 -6.56
CA LYS A 32 -9.00 13.97 -6.87
C LYS A 32 -9.03 14.87 -8.09
N VAL A 33 -9.74 14.48 -9.16
CA VAL A 33 -9.90 15.30 -10.36
C VAL A 33 -10.78 16.52 -10.03
N ARG A 34 -11.86 16.34 -9.28
CA ARG A 34 -12.73 17.46 -8.86
C ARG A 34 -11.98 18.47 -8.00
N THR A 35 -11.23 18.04 -6.98
CA THR A 35 -10.46 18.95 -6.12
C THR A 35 -9.41 19.70 -6.91
N ALA A 36 -8.64 19.01 -7.77
CA ALA A 36 -7.58 19.62 -8.56
C ALA A 36 -8.07 20.69 -9.57
N PHE A 37 -9.34 20.60 -10.01
CA PHE A 37 -9.95 21.60 -10.91
C PHE A 37 -10.79 22.64 -10.16
N ARG A 38 -11.13 22.41 -8.88
CA ARG A 38 -11.88 23.35 -8.02
C ARG A 38 -10.99 24.26 -7.18
N GLU A 39 -9.78 23.82 -6.83
CA GLU A 39 -8.81 24.63 -6.08
C GLU A 39 -8.67 26.00 -6.78
N GLU A 40 -9.12 27.07 -6.09
CA GLU A 40 -8.99 28.46 -6.51
C GLU A 40 -7.52 28.78 -6.75
N GLN A 41 -7.23 29.45 -7.86
CA GLN A 41 -5.86 29.65 -8.30
C GLN A 41 -5.62 31.13 -8.52
N ASP A 42 -4.53 31.62 -7.91
CA ASP A 42 -3.93 32.91 -8.21
C ASP A 42 -3.80 33.09 -9.73
N PRO A 43 -3.83 34.33 -10.25
CA PRO A 43 -3.68 34.60 -11.67
C PRO A 43 -2.48 33.83 -12.24
N GLU A 44 -2.76 32.78 -13.02
CA GLU A 44 -1.76 31.82 -13.45
C GLU A 44 -0.85 32.47 -14.50
N SER A 45 0.46 32.58 -14.20
CA SER A 45 1.47 32.67 -15.26
C SER A 45 1.26 31.55 -16.28
N SER A 46 1.39 31.88 -17.56
CA SER A 46 1.20 30.95 -18.69
C SER A 46 1.95 29.62 -18.50
N GLU A 47 3.15 29.64 -17.91
CA GLU A 47 3.90 28.44 -17.59
C GLU A 47 3.23 27.51 -16.58
N ARG A 48 2.62 28.07 -15.53
CA ARG A 48 1.95 27.27 -14.47
C ARG A 48 0.75 26.54 -15.07
N ALA A 49 -0.02 27.23 -15.90
CA ALA A 49 -1.13 26.64 -16.64
C ALA A 49 -0.66 25.48 -17.55
N LEU A 50 0.44 25.66 -18.29
CA LEU A 50 1.03 24.60 -19.12
C LEU A 50 1.51 23.39 -18.29
N ARG A 51 2.17 23.61 -17.16
CA ARG A 51 2.60 22.53 -16.25
C ARG A 51 1.39 21.75 -15.72
N ARG A 52 0.28 22.44 -15.41
CA ARG A 52 -0.98 21.81 -14.98
C ARG A 52 -1.61 20.96 -16.09
N ILE A 53 -1.71 21.49 -17.31
CA ILE A 53 -2.20 20.74 -18.48
C ILE A 53 -1.35 19.48 -18.70
N LYS A 54 -0.01 19.62 -18.69
CA LYS A 54 0.92 18.47 -18.82
C LYS A 54 0.71 17.44 -17.72
N ARG A 55 0.50 17.85 -16.46
CA ARG A 55 0.20 16.95 -15.33
C ARG A 55 -1.14 16.23 -15.52
N ALA A 56 -2.17 16.95 -15.95
CA ALA A 56 -3.50 16.40 -16.19
C ALA A 56 -3.53 15.41 -17.38
N GLN A 57 -2.85 15.73 -18.49
CA GLN A 57 -2.65 14.81 -19.61
C GLN A 57 -1.85 13.56 -19.20
N LYS A 58 -0.82 13.71 -18.36
CA LYS A 58 -0.07 12.58 -17.79
C LYS A 58 -0.98 11.69 -16.94
N LEU A 59 -1.87 12.28 -16.14
CA LEU A 59 -2.86 11.53 -15.37
C LEU A 59 -3.85 10.81 -16.29
N LEU A 60 -4.33 11.47 -17.34
CA LEU A 60 -5.24 10.86 -18.31
C LEU A 60 -4.61 9.62 -18.97
N ARG A 61 -3.39 9.74 -19.50
CA ARG A 61 -2.65 8.60 -20.07
C ARG A 61 -2.46 7.46 -19.07
N HIS A 62 -2.24 7.79 -17.81
CA HIS A 62 -2.09 6.79 -16.75
C HIS A 62 -3.39 6.04 -16.45
N LEU A 63 -4.53 6.74 -16.44
CA LEU A 63 -5.86 6.16 -16.23
C LEU A 63 -6.29 5.31 -17.44
N GLN A 64 -6.08 5.81 -18.66
CA GLN A 64 -6.32 5.04 -19.89
C GLN A 64 -5.49 3.74 -19.88
N ALA A 65 -4.20 3.83 -19.56
CA ALA A 65 -3.35 2.64 -19.44
C ALA A 65 -3.82 1.69 -18.32
N ALA A 66 -4.37 2.21 -17.22
CA ALA A 66 -4.93 1.34 -16.18
C ALA A 66 -6.19 0.61 -16.69
N ASN A 67 -7.08 1.31 -17.40
CA ASN A 67 -8.31 0.75 -17.99
C ASN A 67 -8.02 -0.24 -19.13
N GLU A 68 -6.94 -0.03 -19.88
CA GLU A 68 -6.47 -0.94 -20.94
C GLU A 68 -5.80 -2.20 -20.39
N GLY A 69 -5.49 -2.26 -19.09
CA GLY A 69 -4.92 -3.47 -18.48
C GLY A 69 -3.42 -3.45 -18.26
N TYR A 70 -2.74 -2.30 -18.37
CA TYR A 70 -1.31 -2.22 -18.09
C TYR A 70 -1.04 -2.41 -16.59
N LEU A 71 -0.30 -3.48 -16.28
CA LEU A 71 -0.12 -3.96 -14.91
C LEU A 71 0.47 -2.93 -13.95
N HIS A 72 1.49 -2.20 -14.40
CA HIS A 72 2.15 -1.17 -13.59
C HIS A 72 1.22 0.02 -13.37
N SER A 73 0.43 0.41 -14.36
CA SER A 73 -0.56 1.48 -14.22
C SER A 73 -1.67 1.11 -13.24
N ILE A 74 -2.24 -0.09 -13.36
CA ILE A 74 -3.21 -0.63 -12.40
C ILE A 74 -2.63 -0.64 -10.99
N THR A 75 -1.43 -1.20 -10.81
CA THR A 75 -0.79 -1.30 -9.49
C THR A 75 -0.60 0.08 -8.87
N ARG A 76 -0.15 1.06 -9.65
CA ARG A 76 0.07 2.43 -9.18
C ARG A 76 -1.24 3.17 -8.84
N VAL A 77 -2.31 2.92 -9.58
CA VAL A 77 -3.65 3.45 -9.29
C VAL A 77 -4.14 2.91 -7.94
N TYR A 78 -4.00 1.60 -7.71
CA TYR A 78 -4.29 0.93 -6.45
C TYR A 78 -3.46 1.48 -5.29
N GLU A 79 -2.13 1.53 -5.43
CA GLU A 79 -1.21 2.05 -4.41
C GLU A 79 -1.53 3.51 -4.04
N THR A 80 -1.94 4.33 -5.01
CA THR A 80 -2.30 5.74 -4.76
C THR A 80 -3.64 5.85 -4.02
N ALA A 81 -4.67 5.14 -4.49
CA ALA A 81 -6.02 5.25 -3.93
C ALA A 81 -6.13 4.70 -2.50
N TYR A 82 -5.35 3.67 -2.18
CA TYR A 82 -5.32 3.09 -0.85
C TYR A 82 -4.28 3.72 0.09
N GLY A 83 -3.50 4.68 -0.38
CA GLY A 83 -2.58 5.44 0.49
C GLY A 83 -1.23 4.77 0.74
N VAL A 84 -0.82 3.79 -0.07
CA VAL A 84 0.57 3.27 -0.07
C VAL A 84 1.53 4.33 -0.61
N ARG A 85 1.04 5.17 -1.55
CA ARG A 85 1.82 6.20 -2.23
C ARG A 85 1.07 7.54 -2.29
N GLY A 86 1.82 8.63 -2.39
CA GLY A 86 1.30 9.97 -2.71
C GLY A 86 0.83 10.75 -1.48
N LYS A 87 -0.04 11.76 -1.70
CA LYS A 87 -0.51 12.66 -0.63
C LYS A 87 -1.18 11.90 0.53
N VAL A 88 -1.98 10.89 0.21
CA VAL A 88 -2.69 10.08 1.23
C VAL A 88 -1.70 9.33 2.13
N LYS A 89 -0.61 8.79 1.58
CA LYS A 89 0.47 8.17 2.36
C LYS A 89 1.06 9.15 3.37
N HIS A 90 1.34 10.37 2.94
CA HIS A 90 1.91 11.39 3.80
C HIS A 90 0.95 11.81 4.91
N ALA A 91 -0.34 12.00 4.60
CA ALA A 91 -1.35 12.32 5.60
C ALA A 91 -1.52 11.21 6.66
N ILE A 92 -1.40 9.93 6.27
CA ILE A 92 -1.45 8.81 7.23
C ILE A 92 -0.18 8.78 8.10
N LEU A 93 0.99 9.10 7.53
CA LEU A 93 2.27 9.08 8.25
C LEU A 93 2.50 10.32 9.12
N GLU A 94 1.85 11.43 8.82
CA GLU A 94 2.06 12.72 9.49
C GLU A 94 1.96 12.65 11.03
N PRO A 95 0.94 12.01 11.63
CA PRO A 95 0.84 11.86 13.09
C PRO A 95 2.04 11.15 13.73
N PHE A 96 2.71 10.27 12.98
CA PHE A 96 3.90 9.54 13.45
C PHE A 96 5.19 10.35 13.27
N LEU A 97 5.22 11.26 12.30
CA LEU A 97 6.39 12.07 11.96
C LEU A 97 6.50 13.33 12.80
N GLU A 98 5.38 13.99 13.10
CA GLU A 98 5.32 15.25 13.87
C GLU A 98 6.13 15.25 15.17
N PRO A 99 5.98 14.27 16.09
CA PRO A 99 6.71 14.27 17.36
C PRO A 99 8.23 14.20 17.18
N GLY A 100 8.73 13.60 16.11
CA GLY A 100 10.15 13.45 15.83
C GLY A 100 10.77 14.51 14.91
N ARG A 101 9.95 15.21 14.11
CA ARG A 101 10.42 16.05 13.00
C ARG A 101 11.34 17.20 13.41
N LYS A 102 11.08 17.85 14.54
CA LYS A 102 11.89 18.99 15.03
C LYS A 102 13.28 18.55 15.50
N LYS A 103 13.37 17.40 16.17
CA LYS A 103 14.60 16.89 16.78
C LYS A 103 15.32 15.85 15.91
N SER A 104 14.72 15.40 14.80
CA SER A 104 15.20 14.27 13.98
C SER A 104 15.40 12.99 14.81
N THR A 105 14.54 12.80 15.81
CA THR A 105 14.53 11.64 16.74
C THR A 105 13.35 10.75 16.42
N PHE A 106 13.49 9.43 16.53
CA PHE A 106 12.40 8.47 16.24
C PHE A 106 11.54 8.23 17.49
N PRO A 107 10.29 8.74 17.54
CA PRO A 107 9.35 8.36 18.59
C PRO A 107 9.07 6.86 18.57
N PRO A 108 8.67 6.23 19.68
CA PRO A 108 8.48 4.78 19.77
C PRO A 108 7.62 4.18 18.66
N ALA A 109 6.49 4.82 18.34
CA ALA A 109 5.59 4.37 17.27
C ALA A 109 6.26 4.39 15.87
N LEU A 110 7.02 5.45 15.58
CA LEU A 110 7.75 5.56 14.31
C LEU A 110 8.98 4.65 14.30
N ALA A 111 9.66 4.48 15.43
CA ALA A 111 10.79 3.58 15.59
C ALA A 111 10.37 2.15 15.25
N ALA A 112 9.22 1.69 15.77
CA ALA A 112 8.65 0.39 15.44
C ALA A 112 8.36 0.24 13.93
N LEU A 113 7.82 1.28 13.28
CA LEU A 113 7.62 1.27 11.82
C LEU A 113 8.95 1.19 11.06
N VAL A 114 9.95 1.97 11.47
CA VAL A 114 11.25 2.03 10.79
C VAL A 114 12.03 0.72 10.93
N THR A 115 12.05 0.12 12.11
CA THR A 115 12.81 -1.11 12.38
C THR A 115 12.12 -2.37 11.86
N SER A 116 10.80 -2.31 11.62
CA SER A 116 10.07 -3.45 11.06
C SER A 116 10.45 -3.72 9.61
N SER A 117 10.73 -4.99 9.29
CA SER A 117 10.97 -5.43 7.91
C SER A 117 9.73 -5.28 7.01
N PHE A 118 8.53 -5.32 7.60
CA PHE A 118 7.27 -5.26 6.88
C PHE A 118 6.89 -3.85 6.40
N ALA A 119 7.16 -2.82 7.20
CA ALA A 119 6.87 -1.45 6.81
C ALA A 119 8.02 -0.80 6.04
N HIS A 120 9.21 -1.38 6.02
CA HIS A 120 10.37 -0.77 5.38
C HIS A 120 10.56 -1.26 3.94
N THR A 121 10.76 -0.34 2.99
CA THR A 121 10.90 -0.70 1.55
C THR A 121 12.26 -1.37 1.25
N SER A 122 13.30 -1.09 2.04
CA SER A 122 14.64 -1.70 1.91
C SER A 122 15.01 -2.48 3.17
N ARG A 123 16.28 -2.86 3.35
CA ARG A 123 16.78 -3.39 4.63
C ARG A 123 16.41 -2.42 5.77
N ALA A 124 15.70 -2.91 6.77
CA ALA A 124 15.32 -2.14 7.95
C ALA A 124 16.56 -1.89 8.82
N PRO A 125 16.76 -0.67 9.33
CA PRO A 125 17.84 -0.37 10.28
C PRO A 125 17.59 -1.06 11.62
N THR A 126 18.68 -1.36 12.34
CA THR A 126 18.60 -1.90 13.69
C THR A 126 18.14 -0.81 14.67
N PRO A 127 17.57 -1.18 15.84
CA PRO A 127 17.24 -0.21 16.89
C PRO A 127 18.45 0.62 17.34
N ALA A 128 19.65 0.05 17.34
CA ALA A 128 20.89 0.76 17.65
C ALA A 128 21.21 1.86 16.62
N ASP A 129 20.95 1.59 15.33
CA ASP A 129 21.14 2.55 14.24
C ASP A 129 20.22 3.79 14.38
N LEU A 130 19.09 3.68 15.09
CA LEU A 130 18.21 4.82 15.35
C LEU A 130 18.83 5.80 16.36
N LEU A 131 19.64 5.29 17.29
CA LEU A 131 20.35 6.10 18.28
C LEU A 131 21.63 6.69 17.68
N LYS A 132 22.44 5.84 17.04
CA LYS A 132 23.70 6.20 16.38
C LYS A 132 23.61 5.83 14.89
N PRO A 133 23.26 6.78 14.00
CA PRO A 133 23.08 6.46 12.60
C PRO A 133 24.39 5.98 11.98
N PRO A 134 24.35 4.99 11.06
CA PRO A 134 25.57 4.42 10.45
C PRO A 134 26.32 5.42 9.55
N LEU A 135 25.67 6.52 9.15
CA LEU A 135 26.29 7.63 8.43
C LEU A 135 27.07 8.58 9.33
N LEU A 136 26.98 8.40 10.65
CA LEU A 136 27.67 9.24 11.62
C LEU A 136 29.11 8.75 11.77
N PRO A 137 30.13 9.59 11.50
CA PRO A 137 31.52 9.19 11.70
C PRO A 137 31.78 8.98 13.19
N GLU A 138 32.77 8.15 13.53
CA GLU A 138 33.21 7.97 14.92
C GLU A 138 33.64 9.30 15.56
N ARG A 139 34.20 10.22 14.76
CA ARG A 139 34.51 11.61 15.12
C ARG A 139 33.34 12.39 15.74
N ALA A 140 32.10 11.96 15.56
CA ALA A 140 30.96 12.58 16.23
C ALA A 140 30.94 12.37 17.74
N ASP A 141 31.56 11.29 18.22
CA ASP A 141 31.72 11.02 19.64
C ASP A 141 32.99 11.74 20.11
N PRO A 142 32.90 12.71 21.04
CA PRO A 142 34.04 13.51 21.47
C PRO A 142 35.11 12.67 22.21
N THR A 143 34.74 11.49 22.68
CA THR A 143 35.65 10.53 23.34
C THR A 143 36.41 9.64 22.37
N SER A 144 36.03 9.62 21.09
CA SER A 144 36.67 8.77 20.08
C SER A 144 38.10 9.24 19.74
N GLU A 145 38.97 8.30 19.35
CA GLU A 145 40.33 8.62 18.90
C GLU A 145 40.34 9.54 17.68
N GLN A 146 39.41 9.34 16.74
CA GLN A 146 39.26 10.22 15.58
C GLN A 146 38.93 11.66 15.97
N ALA A 147 38.10 11.87 17.00
CA ALA A 147 37.83 13.20 17.52
C ALA A 147 39.04 13.79 18.24
N ARG A 148 39.89 12.98 18.88
CA ARG A 148 41.16 13.44 19.46
C ARG A 148 42.17 13.85 18.39
N LEU A 149 42.29 13.08 17.31
CA LEU A 149 43.26 13.33 16.23
C LEU A 149 42.85 14.49 15.31
N LEU A 150 41.58 14.56 14.91
CA LEU A 150 41.08 15.52 13.92
C LEU A 150 40.24 16.66 14.51
N GLY A 151 40.02 16.64 15.82
CA GLY A 151 39.04 17.47 16.54
C GLY A 151 37.61 16.92 16.47
N PRO A 152 36.69 17.30 17.37
CA PRO A 152 35.29 16.85 17.31
C PRO A 152 34.54 17.43 16.08
N LEU A 153 33.43 16.80 15.69
CA LEU A 153 32.52 17.38 14.67
C LEU A 153 31.69 18.53 15.26
N THR A 154 31.44 19.55 14.45
CA THR A 154 30.53 20.64 14.84
C THR A 154 29.11 20.11 15.08
N PRO A 155 28.37 20.64 16.08
CA PRO A 155 27.03 20.17 16.43
C PRO A 155 26.04 20.32 15.27
N GLU A 156 26.21 21.34 14.44
CA GLU A 156 25.40 21.57 13.23
C GLU A 156 25.59 20.46 12.20
N ARG A 157 26.82 19.98 12.01
CA ARG A 157 27.13 18.89 11.08
C ARG A 157 26.55 17.57 11.58
N ILE A 158 26.63 17.30 12.89
CA ILE A 158 25.97 16.14 13.52
C ILE A 158 24.45 16.21 13.30
N LYS A 159 23.84 17.37 13.57
CA LYS A 159 22.40 17.60 13.35
C LYS A 159 22.01 17.41 11.88
N ALA A 160 22.82 17.89 10.94
CA ALA A 160 22.59 17.72 9.50
C ALA A 160 22.67 16.25 9.08
N ILE A 161 23.64 15.48 9.58
CA ILE A 161 23.76 14.04 9.32
C ILE A 161 22.54 13.28 9.88
N LYS A 162 22.15 13.56 11.13
CA LYS A 162 20.94 12.97 11.75
C LYS A 162 19.68 13.30 10.94
N ARG A 163 19.53 14.55 10.47
CA ARG A 163 18.39 14.96 9.63
C ARG A 163 18.39 14.26 8.26
N ARG A 164 19.56 14.07 7.64
CA ARG A 164 19.68 13.29 6.39
C ARG A 164 19.27 11.84 6.60
N PHE A 165 19.74 11.21 7.67
CA PHE A 165 19.35 9.86 8.04
C PHE A 165 17.84 9.76 8.29
N TRP A 166 17.27 10.69 9.07
CA TRP A 166 15.83 10.80 9.30
C TRP A 166 15.03 10.86 8.00
N ASN A 167 15.36 11.79 7.10
CA ASN A 167 14.67 11.94 5.81
C ASN A 167 14.80 10.70 4.93
N MET A 168 15.99 10.07 4.94
CA MET A 168 16.26 8.85 4.20
C MET A 168 15.41 7.68 4.71
N GLN A 169 15.32 7.47 6.02
CA GLN A 169 14.53 6.38 6.59
C GLN A 169 13.04 6.63 6.42
N THR A 170 12.55 7.83 6.80
CA THR A 170 11.13 8.18 6.69
C THR A 170 10.58 8.15 5.27
N GLY A 171 11.41 8.43 4.25
CA GLY A 171 11.02 8.26 2.85
C GLY A 171 10.77 6.81 2.42
N LYS A 172 11.42 5.85 3.09
CA LYS A 172 11.38 4.41 2.79
C LYS A 172 10.31 3.63 3.56
N ILE A 173 9.59 4.27 4.49
CA ILE A 173 8.53 3.63 5.28
C ILE A 173 7.24 3.55 4.47
N HIS A 174 6.51 2.44 4.57
CA HIS A 174 5.12 2.26 4.14
C HIS A 174 4.17 2.75 5.24
N ALA A 175 3.18 3.53 4.84
CA ALA A 175 2.17 4.01 5.79
C ALA A 175 1.36 2.84 6.34
N PRO A 176 1.13 2.76 7.67
CA PRO A 176 0.24 1.75 8.23
C PRO A 176 -1.18 2.01 7.75
N VAL A 177 -1.80 1.03 7.08
CA VAL A 177 -3.13 1.22 6.49
C VAL A 177 -4.22 1.24 7.56
N SER A 178 -4.04 0.42 8.59
CA SER A 178 -4.88 0.37 9.78
C SER A 178 -4.02 0.37 11.03
N ILE A 179 -4.63 0.85 12.11
CA ILE A 179 -4.09 0.79 13.46
C ILE A 179 -5.06 -0.05 14.27
N LYS A 180 -4.55 -1.13 14.87
CA LYS A 180 -5.27 -1.98 15.82
C LYS A 180 -4.86 -1.56 17.22
N VAL A 181 -5.83 -1.23 18.06
CA VAL A 181 -5.59 -0.87 19.46
C VAL A 181 -6.03 -2.06 20.31
N LEU A 182 -5.10 -2.60 21.08
CA LEU A 182 -5.31 -3.70 22.01
C LEU A 182 -5.24 -3.16 23.43
N GLN A 183 -6.31 -3.33 24.20
CA GLN A 183 -6.32 -3.04 25.63
C GLN A 183 -6.27 -4.37 26.37
N GLY A 184 -5.08 -4.73 26.86
CA GLY A 184 -4.85 -6.08 27.39
C GLY A 184 -4.89 -7.11 26.25
N LYS A 185 -5.88 -8.00 26.26
CA LYS A 185 -6.11 -9.02 25.21
C LYS A 185 -7.18 -8.62 24.20
N ASP A 186 -7.98 -7.60 24.50
CA ASP A 186 -9.16 -7.27 23.72
C ASP A 186 -8.87 -6.20 22.66
N GLU A 187 -9.41 -6.40 21.45
CA GLU A 187 -9.35 -5.40 20.38
C GLU A 187 -10.41 -4.32 20.61
N VAL A 188 -9.97 -3.06 20.71
CA VAL A 188 -10.88 -1.92 20.81
C VAL A 188 -11.41 -1.60 19.42
N HIS A 189 -12.71 -1.84 19.21
CA HIS A 189 -13.38 -1.56 17.94
C HIS A 189 -14.02 -0.17 17.86
N ASP A 190 -14.22 0.52 18.99
CA ASP A 190 -14.73 1.88 18.98
C ASP A 190 -13.63 2.89 18.58
N MET A 191 -13.98 3.79 17.66
CA MET A 191 -13.04 4.76 17.09
C MET A 191 -12.68 5.87 18.07
N TYR A 192 -13.63 6.30 18.91
CA TYR A 192 -13.41 7.40 19.84
C TYR A 192 -12.58 6.94 21.03
N GLU A 193 -12.90 5.76 21.57
CA GLU A 193 -12.09 5.11 22.59
C GLU A 193 -10.66 4.85 22.09
N ALA A 194 -10.48 4.27 20.90
CA ALA A 194 -9.17 4.03 20.32
C ALA A 194 -8.36 5.33 20.15
N SER A 195 -8.97 6.41 19.65
CA SER A 195 -8.29 7.71 19.49
C SER A 195 -7.88 8.30 20.84
N ARG A 196 -8.76 8.24 21.85
CA ARG A 196 -8.48 8.70 23.22
C ARG A 196 -7.32 7.92 23.83
N LEU A 197 -7.33 6.60 23.69
CA LEU A 197 -6.29 5.70 24.19
C LEU A 197 -4.93 5.96 23.53
N LEU A 198 -4.89 6.13 22.21
CA LEU A 198 -3.69 6.48 21.47
C LEU A 198 -3.12 7.85 21.90
N ARG A 199 -3.99 8.84 22.12
CA ARG A 199 -3.56 10.16 22.59
C ARG A 199 -2.98 10.09 24.01
N LYS A 200 -3.61 9.33 24.91
CA LYS A 200 -3.23 9.23 26.33
C LYS A 200 -1.94 8.42 26.54
N HIS A 201 -1.83 7.25 25.91
CA HIS A 201 -0.74 6.29 26.20
C HIS A 201 0.37 6.30 25.14
N ALA A 202 0.06 6.60 23.89
CA ALA A 202 1.03 6.60 22.78
C ALA A 202 1.49 8.01 22.36
N GLY A 203 0.84 9.07 22.84
CA GLY A 203 1.10 10.44 22.43
C GLY A 203 0.77 10.71 20.95
N LEU A 204 0.00 9.82 20.31
CA LEU A 204 -0.37 9.93 18.90
C LEU A 204 -1.69 10.71 18.77
N LYS A 205 -1.66 11.83 18.06
CA LYS A 205 -2.85 12.64 17.77
C LYS A 205 -3.44 12.20 16.43
N ILE A 206 -4.32 11.21 16.47
CA ILE A 206 -4.95 10.65 15.27
C ILE A 206 -6.46 10.86 15.39
N ASP A 207 -7.05 11.53 14.40
CA ASP A 207 -8.49 11.78 14.38
C ASP A 207 -9.27 10.47 14.20
N PRO A 208 -10.44 10.32 14.86
CA PRO A 208 -11.25 9.10 14.78
C PRO A 208 -11.68 8.77 13.34
N GLU A 209 -11.91 9.80 12.50
CA GLU A 209 -12.21 9.60 11.08
C GLU A 209 -11.08 8.89 10.32
N HIS A 210 -9.82 9.17 10.67
CA HIS A 210 -8.68 8.56 10.00
C HIS A 210 -8.55 7.08 10.36
N LEU A 211 -8.84 6.72 11.63
CA LEU A 211 -8.93 5.32 12.06
C LEU A 211 -10.03 4.58 11.30
N MET A 212 -11.24 5.15 11.25
CA MET A 212 -12.36 4.56 10.52
C MET A 212 -12.08 4.39 9.03
N LYS A 213 -11.51 5.42 8.39
CA LYS A 213 -11.09 5.33 6.98
C LYS A 213 -10.10 4.19 6.81
N GLY A 214 -9.12 4.03 7.72
CA GLY A 214 -8.15 2.94 7.75
C GLY A 214 -8.78 1.56 7.84
N TRP A 215 -9.66 1.34 8.83
CA TRP A 215 -10.38 0.08 9.01
C TRP A 215 -11.29 -0.27 7.84
N LYS A 216 -11.97 0.72 7.26
CA LYS A 216 -12.74 0.52 6.02
C LYS A 216 -11.81 0.10 4.87
N ARG A 217 -10.60 0.68 4.75
CA ARG A 217 -9.64 0.27 3.70
C ARG A 217 -9.26 -1.19 3.85
N THR A 218 -8.94 -1.64 5.06
CA THR A 218 -8.51 -3.02 5.28
C THR A 218 -9.64 -3.98 5.02
N ARG A 219 -10.85 -3.72 5.55
CA ARG A 219 -12.04 -4.55 5.27
C ARG A 219 -12.32 -4.63 3.77
N ASP A 220 -12.27 -3.52 3.04
CA ASP A 220 -12.46 -3.53 1.58
C ASP A 220 -11.44 -4.41 0.87
N LEU A 221 -10.17 -4.34 1.28
CA LEU A 221 -9.09 -5.14 0.70
C LEU A 221 -9.26 -6.62 1.02
N GLU A 222 -9.64 -6.94 2.25
CA GLU A 222 -9.94 -8.30 2.68
C GLU A 222 -11.12 -8.89 1.91
N THR A 223 -12.21 -8.13 1.75
CA THR A 223 -13.35 -8.56 0.93
C THR A 223 -12.93 -8.79 -0.50
N LYS A 224 -12.11 -7.91 -1.09
CA LYS A 224 -11.62 -8.06 -2.49
C LYS A 224 -10.59 -9.17 -2.67
N SER A 225 -9.81 -9.47 -1.64
CA SER A 225 -8.86 -10.58 -1.66
C SER A 225 -9.57 -11.92 -1.45
N SER A 226 -10.65 -11.92 -0.65
CA SER A 226 -11.41 -13.11 -0.25
C SER A 226 -12.61 -13.41 -1.15
N SER A 227 -13.11 -12.44 -1.95
CA SER A 227 -14.28 -12.59 -2.84
C SER A 227 -14.00 -13.54 -4.01
N SER A 228 -13.77 -14.78 -3.66
CA SER A 228 -14.15 -15.93 -4.44
C SER A 228 -15.65 -16.02 -4.36
N MET A 229 -16.33 -15.70 -5.46
CA MET A 229 -17.49 -16.51 -5.82
C MET A 229 -17.09 -17.99 -5.61
N PRO A 230 -17.96 -18.86 -5.08
CA PRO A 230 -17.67 -20.29 -5.04
C PRO A 230 -17.19 -20.70 -6.43
N LYS A 231 -15.94 -21.15 -6.52
CA LYS A 231 -15.39 -21.55 -7.81
C LYS A 231 -16.06 -22.86 -8.13
N LEU A 232 -16.95 -22.86 -9.12
CA LEU A 232 -17.18 -24.11 -9.84
C LEU A 232 -15.81 -24.62 -10.28
N PRO A 233 -15.53 -25.92 -10.10
CA PRO A 233 -14.24 -26.49 -10.48
C PRO A 233 -13.95 -26.19 -11.96
N PRO A 234 -12.70 -26.27 -12.44
CA PRO A 234 -12.38 -26.01 -13.84
C PRO A 234 -13.33 -26.80 -14.75
N ARG A 235 -13.74 -26.23 -15.91
CA ARG A 235 -14.82 -26.76 -16.80
C ARG A 235 -14.80 -28.28 -16.99
N ARG A 236 -13.62 -28.89 -17.00
CA ARG A 236 -13.42 -30.33 -17.18
C ARG A 236 -13.93 -31.18 -16.00
N LEU A 237 -13.90 -30.63 -14.80
CA LEU A 237 -14.36 -31.25 -13.55
C LEU A 237 -15.80 -30.87 -13.18
N GLN A 238 -16.43 -29.95 -13.91
CA GLN A 238 -17.84 -29.65 -13.73
C GLN A 238 -18.66 -30.81 -14.30
N THR A 239 -19.61 -31.31 -13.51
CA THR A 239 -20.65 -32.24 -13.99
C THR A 239 -21.43 -31.60 -15.14
N ALA A 240 -22.05 -32.41 -16.00
CA ALA A 240 -22.82 -31.90 -17.13
C ALA A 240 -23.90 -30.89 -16.68
N GLU A 241 -24.55 -31.15 -15.55
CA GLU A 241 -25.55 -30.27 -14.92
C GLU A 241 -24.98 -28.91 -14.49
N GLN A 242 -23.78 -28.90 -13.87
CA GLN A 242 -23.10 -27.65 -13.50
C GLN A 242 -22.70 -26.82 -14.73
N ARG A 243 -22.48 -27.46 -15.89
CA ARG A 243 -22.21 -26.77 -17.15
C ARG A 243 -23.47 -26.16 -17.76
N GLN A 244 -24.62 -26.82 -17.60
CA GLN A 244 -25.91 -26.37 -18.12
C GLN A 244 -26.46 -25.18 -17.31
N ASN A 245 -26.29 -25.18 -15.99
CA ASN A 245 -26.78 -24.10 -15.11
C ASN A 245 -25.90 -22.85 -15.08
N ARG A 246 -24.86 -22.78 -15.93
CA ARG A 246 -23.95 -21.64 -15.93
C ARG A 246 -24.58 -20.47 -16.70
N PRO A 247 -24.67 -19.27 -16.11
CA PRO A 247 -25.08 -18.09 -16.87
C PRO A 247 -24.12 -17.89 -18.05
N PRO A 248 -24.62 -17.55 -19.25
CA PRO A 248 -23.78 -17.31 -20.42
C PRO A 248 -22.69 -16.30 -20.06
N PRO A 249 -21.45 -16.47 -20.57
CA PRO A 249 -20.35 -15.57 -20.23
C PRO A 249 -20.79 -14.14 -20.54
N LEU A 250 -20.74 -13.27 -19.51
CA LEU A 250 -21.02 -11.85 -19.70
C LEU A 250 -20.18 -11.36 -20.89
N PRO A 251 -20.79 -10.63 -21.85
CA PRO A 251 -20.06 -10.13 -23.00
C PRO A 251 -18.83 -9.39 -22.48
N SER A 252 -17.65 -9.75 -23.01
CA SER A 252 -16.41 -9.15 -22.55
C SER A 252 -16.52 -7.63 -22.65
N VAL A 253 -16.51 -6.91 -21.53
CA VAL A 253 -16.66 -5.44 -21.49
C VAL A 253 -15.63 -4.74 -22.40
N SER A 254 -14.54 -5.44 -22.73
CA SER A 254 -13.51 -5.03 -23.69
C SER A 254 -13.97 -4.87 -25.15
N THR A 255 -15.10 -5.43 -25.60
CA THR A 255 -15.52 -5.29 -27.01
C THR A 255 -16.13 -3.93 -27.33
N ARG A 256 -16.46 -3.10 -26.34
CA ARG A 256 -17.02 -1.75 -26.58
C ARG A 256 -16.03 -0.69 -27.08
N ARG A 257 -14.77 -1.03 -27.32
CA ARG A 257 -13.81 -0.16 -28.03
C ARG A 257 -13.00 -0.94 -29.05
N ILE A 258 -13.68 -1.48 -30.06
CA ILE A 258 -13.05 -1.57 -31.38
C ILE A 258 -13.01 -0.13 -31.90
N LEU A 259 -12.08 0.66 -31.36
CA LEU A 259 -11.68 1.90 -32.02
C LEU A 259 -10.95 1.49 -33.29
N PRO A 260 -11.22 2.11 -34.45
CA PRO A 260 -10.47 1.84 -35.68
C PRO A 260 -8.98 1.98 -35.39
N ASP A 261 -8.17 1.03 -35.87
CA ASP A 261 -6.73 0.94 -35.56
C ASP A 261 -5.97 2.23 -35.90
N ASP A 262 -6.50 3.06 -36.79
CA ASP A 262 -5.94 4.36 -37.16
C ASP A 262 -5.96 5.39 -36.02
N ALA A 263 -6.90 5.30 -35.07
CA ALA A 263 -6.94 6.21 -33.92
C ALA A 263 -5.91 5.84 -32.82
N ARG A 264 -5.29 4.66 -32.89
CA ARG A 264 -4.25 4.23 -31.93
C ARG A 264 -2.86 4.80 -32.24
N ARG A 265 -2.64 5.29 -33.46
CA ARG A 265 -1.30 5.69 -33.95
C ARG A 265 -0.76 7.01 -33.38
N SER A 266 -1.59 7.90 -32.84
CA SER A 266 -1.11 9.22 -32.43
C SER A 266 -0.58 9.30 -30.99
N LEU A 267 -0.89 8.35 -30.09
CA LEU A 267 -0.50 8.44 -28.67
C LEU A 267 -0.14 7.11 -27.99
N GLY A 268 -0.15 5.99 -28.72
CA GLY A 268 0.33 4.72 -28.18
C GLY A 268 1.84 4.79 -27.92
N PRO A 269 2.34 4.50 -26.70
CA PRO A 269 3.77 4.27 -26.53
C PRO A 269 4.19 3.16 -27.50
N ALA A 270 5.24 3.37 -28.29
CA ALA A 270 5.74 2.37 -29.23
C ALA A 270 5.82 1.01 -28.51
N PHE A 271 4.98 0.07 -28.95
CA PHE A 271 4.75 -1.19 -28.26
C PHE A 271 6.01 -2.04 -28.18
N ASP A 272 6.93 -1.85 -29.13
CA ASP A 272 8.14 -2.67 -29.28
C ASP A 272 9.35 -2.10 -28.54
N THR A 273 9.36 -0.81 -28.18
CA THR A 273 10.53 -0.18 -27.55
C THR A 273 10.35 0.09 -26.06
N THR A 274 9.14 -0.05 -25.54
CA THR A 274 8.85 0.37 -24.18
C THR A 274 8.76 -0.84 -23.26
N LYS A 275 9.38 -0.76 -22.07
CA LYS A 275 9.40 -1.80 -21.02
C LYS A 275 8.00 -2.25 -20.52
N TRP A 276 6.93 -1.76 -21.12
CA TRP A 276 5.55 -2.04 -20.77
C TRP A 276 5.10 -3.34 -21.43
N LYS A 277 4.81 -4.34 -20.59
CA LYS A 277 4.20 -5.58 -21.05
C LYS A 277 2.88 -5.28 -21.77
N ARG A 278 2.54 -6.10 -22.78
CA ARG A 278 1.26 -6.05 -23.51
C ARG A 278 0.07 -5.91 -22.53
N PRO A 279 -0.96 -5.11 -22.88
CA PRO A 279 -2.15 -4.93 -22.06
C PRO A 279 -2.74 -6.29 -21.71
N ARG A 280 -3.07 -6.49 -20.44
CA ARG A 280 -3.71 -7.73 -19.97
C ARG A 280 -5.19 -7.48 -19.81
N VAL A 281 -6.02 -8.36 -20.36
CA VAL A 281 -7.47 -8.35 -20.09
C VAL A 281 -7.68 -8.33 -18.57
N ILE A 282 -8.42 -7.33 -18.10
CA ILE A 282 -8.69 -7.13 -16.68
C ILE A 282 -9.65 -8.24 -16.21
N ARG A 283 -9.08 -9.38 -15.82
CA ARG A 283 -9.83 -10.50 -15.24
C ARG A 283 -9.93 -10.30 -13.73
N PRO A 284 -11.03 -10.73 -13.07
CA PRO A 284 -11.15 -10.69 -11.61
C PRO A 284 -9.96 -11.32 -10.87
N ARG A 285 -9.41 -12.44 -11.40
CA ARG A 285 -8.20 -13.10 -10.86
C ARG A 285 -6.97 -12.19 -10.87
N LEU A 286 -6.79 -11.38 -11.91
CA LEU A 286 -5.67 -10.42 -11.99
C LEU A 286 -5.80 -9.38 -10.89
N LEU A 287 -6.99 -8.79 -10.73
CA LEU A 287 -7.29 -7.76 -9.73
C LEU A 287 -7.08 -8.30 -8.31
N ARG A 288 -7.60 -9.50 -8.01
CA ARG A 288 -7.38 -10.16 -6.72
C ARG A 288 -5.90 -10.32 -6.40
N ARG A 289 -5.11 -10.83 -7.35
CA ARG A 289 -3.65 -10.96 -7.16
C ARG A 289 -3.00 -9.60 -6.93
N ARG A 290 -3.49 -8.53 -7.56
CA ARG A 290 -2.99 -7.16 -7.31
C ARG A 290 -3.35 -6.69 -5.91
N VAL A 291 -4.57 -6.93 -5.44
CA VAL A 291 -5.02 -6.63 -4.08
C VAL A 291 -4.16 -7.38 -3.05
N GLN A 292 -3.89 -8.68 -3.26
CA GLN A 292 -3.01 -9.45 -2.37
C GLN A 292 -1.58 -8.91 -2.33
N VAL A 293 -0.99 -8.63 -3.49
CA VAL A 293 0.35 -8.01 -3.57
C VAL A 293 0.38 -6.63 -2.91
N MET A 294 -0.73 -5.91 -2.94
CA MET A 294 -0.86 -4.63 -2.26
C MET A 294 -0.96 -4.81 -0.75
N MET A 295 -1.75 -5.76 -0.26
CA MET A 295 -1.85 -6.09 1.16
C MET A 295 -0.48 -6.47 1.76
N GLN A 296 0.39 -7.12 0.99
CA GLN A 296 1.77 -7.41 1.39
C GLN A 296 2.63 -6.16 1.66
N LYS A 297 2.28 -5.02 1.06
CA LYS A 297 2.98 -3.74 1.24
C LYS A 297 2.30 -2.83 2.27
N MET A 298 1.27 -3.33 2.93
CA MET A 298 0.39 -2.55 3.80
C MET A 298 0.50 -3.07 5.22
N PRO A 299 1.45 -2.55 6.00
CA PRO A 299 1.56 -2.92 7.40
C PRO A 299 0.33 -2.46 8.18
N THR A 300 -0.01 -3.23 9.20
CA THR A 300 -0.95 -2.87 10.26
C THR A 300 -0.14 -2.63 11.52
N LEU A 301 -0.38 -1.50 12.18
CA LEU A 301 0.26 -1.16 13.44
C LEU A 301 -0.63 -1.64 14.60
N THR A 302 -0.15 -2.59 15.39
CA THR A 302 -0.79 -3.07 16.61
C THR A 302 -0.19 -2.34 17.82
N VAL A 303 -1.02 -1.53 18.48
CA VAL A 303 -0.66 -0.78 19.69
C VAL A 303 -1.25 -1.50 20.89
N ARG A 304 -0.39 -2.04 21.76
CA ARG A 304 -0.80 -2.72 22.99
C ARG A 304 -0.68 -1.76 24.16
N ILE A 305 -1.81 -1.52 24.80
CA ILE A 305 -1.94 -0.63 25.94
C ILE A 305 -2.03 -1.51 27.20
N PRO A 306 -1.14 -1.30 28.18
CA PRO A 306 -1.20 -2.03 29.43
C PRO A 306 -2.48 -1.66 30.17
N VAL A 307 -3.26 -2.66 30.57
CA VAL A 307 -4.40 -2.46 31.48
C VAL A 307 -3.82 -2.34 32.88
N GLU A 308 -4.22 -1.29 33.59
CA GLU A 308 -3.98 -1.18 35.02
C GLU A 308 -4.97 -2.15 35.67
N GLU A 309 -4.54 -3.37 35.96
CA GLU A 309 -5.37 -4.33 36.67
C GLU A 309 -5.65 -3.76 38.07
N PRO A 310 -6.93 -3.52 38.44
CA PRO A 310 -7.27 -2.82 39.68
C PRO A 310 -6.93 -3.62 40.95
N GLY A 311 -6.40 -4.85 40.84
CA GLY A 311 -6.15 -5.76 41.96
C GLY A 311 -4.70 -5.87 42.46
N GLU A 312 -3.68 -5.50 41.68
CA GLU A 312 -2.27 -5.69 42.10
C GLU A 312 -1.68 -4.51 42.91
N ALA A 313 -2.40 -3.40 43.05
CA ALA A 313 -1.87 -2.17 43.63
C ALA A 313 -1.82 -2.13 45.17
N VAL A 314 -2.30 -3.17 45.87
CA VAL A 314 -2.54 -3.09 47.33
C VAL A 314 -1.36 -3.56 48.19
N LEU A 315 -0.38 -4.30 47.68
CA LEU A 315 0.59 -4.98 48.57
C LEU A 315 2.04 -4.48 48.58
N THR A 316 2.41 -3.47 47.79
CA THR A 316 3.78 -2.89 47.85
C THR A 316 3.77 -1.36 47.76
N ALA A 317 3.25 -0.73 48.82
CA ALA A 317 3.27 0.72 49.00
C ALA A 317 4.61 1.19 49.60
N GLU A 318 5.70 1.14 48.84
CA GLU A 318 6.95 1.82 49.19
C GLU A 318 7.44 2.74 48.06
N THR A 319 7.02 4.00 48.16
CA THR A 319 7.64 5.28 47.71
C THR A 319 8.17 5.50 46.28
N LYS A 320 8.19 4.52 45.38
CA LYS A 320 8.63 4.75 43.99
C LYS A 320 7.49 5.24 43.11
N LYS A 321 7.59 6.49 42.61
CA LYS A 321 6.68 7.06 41.62
C LYS A 321 6.40 6.01 40.52
N PRO A 322 5.13 5.65 40.25
CA PRO A 322 4.83 4.57 39.32
C PRO A 322 5.37 4.94 37.94
N LYS A 323 6.33 4.15 37.45
CA LYS A 323 6.80 4.24 36.07
C LYS A 323 5.58 3.96 35.19
N ARG A 324 5.05 4.99 34.52
CA ARG A 324 3.94 4.83 33.58
C ARG A 324 4.33 3.75 32.58
N LYS A 325 3.58 2.64 32.57
CA LYS A 325 3.81 1.55 31.62
C LYS A 325 3.59 2.13 30.22
N GLU A 326 4.67 2.24 29.44
CA GLU A 326 4.62 2.80 28.09
C GLU A 326 3.88 1.84 27.13
N ALA A 327 3.14 2.39 26.16
CA ALA A 327 2.48 1.58 25.15
C ALA A 327 3.53 0.83 24.30
N THR A 328 3.25 -0.44 23.97
CA THR A 328 4.13 -1.24 23.11
C THR A 328 3.59 -1.26 21.68
N PHE A 329 4.50 -1.08 20.72
CA PHE A 329 4.17 -0.98 19.31
C PHE A 329 4.71 -2.20 18.56
N THR A 330 3.82 -2.89 17.86
CA THR A 330 4.17 -4.03 17.03
C THR A 330 3.65 -3.79 15.62
N VAL A 331 4.41 -4.19 14.61
CA VAL A 331 4.03 -4.04 13.21
C VAL A 331 3.82 -5.41 12.63
N GLN A 332 2.63 -5.64 12.10
CA GLN A 332 2.23 -6.92 11.53
C GLN A 332 1.76 -6.71 10.09
N LEU A 333 1.88 -7.74 9.26
CA LEU A 333 1.14 -7.80 8.01
C LEU A 333 -0.26 -8.34 8.30
N LEU A 334 -1.25 -8.01 7.46
CA LEU A 334 -2.53 -8.70 7.53
C LEU A 334 -2.32 -10.20 7.31
N ASP A 335 -3.04 -11.03 8.07
CA ASP A 335 -2.95 -12.50 7.94
C ASP A 335 -3.27 -12.95 6.51
N LYS A 336 -4.26 -12.30 5.88
CA LYS A 336 -4.65 -12.53 4.48
C LYS A 336 -3.65 -11.99 3.45
N ALA A 337 -2.67 -11.20 3.87
CA ALA A 337 -1.59 -10.70 3.01
C ALA A 337 -0.50 -11.76 2.78
N ALA A 338 -0.45 -12.81 3.61
CA ALA A 338 0.50 -13.92 3.50
C ALA A 338 0.26 -14.72 2.21
N GLY A 339 0.75 -14.18 1.10
CA GLY A 339 1.23 -14.98 0.00
C GLY A 339 2.65 -15.36 0.36
N GLU A 340 2.81 -16.49 1.07
CA GLU A 340 4.10 -17.11 1.37
C GLU A 340 4.93 -17.24 0.10
N LYS A 341 5.88 -16.31 -0.06
CA LYS A 341 7.09 -16.61 -0.81
C LYS A 341 8.00 -17.33 0.19
N GLY A 342 7.98 -18.65 0.24
CA GLY A 342 8.89 -19.33 1.16
C GLY A 342 8.73 -20.83 1.24
N ARG A 343 7.71 -21.32 1.91
CA ARG A 343 7.48 -22.76 2.09
C ARG A 343 5.98 -22.95 2.18
N TYR A 344 5.42 -23.74 1.27
CA TYR A 344 4.05 -24.21 1.31
C TYR A 344 3.03 -23.19 1.82
N ARG A 345 2.68 -22.21 0.96
CA ARG A 345 1.28 -21.80 0.94
C ARG A 345 0.50 -23.10 0.88
N ASP A 346 -0.47 -23.29 1.76
CA ASP A 346 -1.50 -24.30 1.55
C ASP A 346 -2.02 -24.05 0.15
N MET A 347 -1.51 -24.88 -0.77
CA MET A 347 -1.77 -24.70 -2.17
C MET A 347 -3.27 -24.65 -2.25
N THR A 348 -3.79 -23.54 -2.76
CA THR A 348 -5.23 -23.48 -2.99
C THR A 348 -5.59 -24.71 -3.82
N GLU A 349 -6.77 -25.31 -3.62
CA GLU A 349 -7.17 -26.51 -4.39
C GLU A 349 -6.95 -26.32 -5.89
N GLU A 350 -7.09 -25.08 -6.38
CA GLU A 350 -6.73 -24.68 -7.75
C GLU A 350 -5.24 -24.85 -8.09
N GLU A 351 -4.32 -24.44 -7.21
CA GLU A 351 -2.86 -24.59 -7.38
C GLU A 351 -2.39 -26.04 -7.22
N ARG A 352 -2.96 -26.82 -6.27
CA ARG A 352 -2.72 -28.28 -6.16
C ARG A 352 -3.10 -28.98 -7.47
N TRP A 353 -4.27 -28.62 -8.00
CA TRP A 353 -4.78 -29.17 -9.25
C TRP A 353 -3.89 -28.87 -10.47
N TRP A 354 -3.25 -27.69 -10.55
CA TRP A 354 -2.34 -27.38 -11.65
C TRP A 354 -1.01 -28.14 -11.55
N LEU A 355 -0.49 -28.37 -10.34
CA LEU A 355 0.77 -29.08 -10.11
C LEU A 355 0.64 -30.60 -10.27
N GLU A 356 -0.46 -31.21 -9.83
CA GLU A 356 -0.76 -32.63 -10.08
C GLU A 356 -0.85 -32.98 -11.57
N LYS A 357 -1.11 -32.01 -12.45
CA LYS A 357 -1.18 -32.22 -13.90
C LYS A 357 0.15 -32.13 -14.61
N GLU A 358 1.13 -31.40 -14.10
CA GLU A 358 2.49 -31.41 -14.65
C GLU A 358 3.21 -32.72 -14.33
N THR A 359 2.78 -33.44 -13.30
CA THR A 359 3.34 -34.74 -12.90
C THR A 359 2.59 -35.94 -13.46
N VAL A 360 1.51 -35.77 -14.25
CA VAL A 360 0.91 -36.92 -14.97
C VAL A 360 1.90 -37.33 -16.06
N PRO A 361 2.54 -38.52 -15.97
CA PRO A 361 3.45 -38.96 -17.00
C PRO A 361 2.70 -39.02 -18.34
N PRO A 362 3.35 -38.62 -19.46
CA PRO A 362 2.71 -38.68 -20.76
C PRO A 362 2.18 -40.09 -20.97
N LEU A 363 0.87 -40.19 -21.21
CA LEU A 363 0.21 -41.46 -21.52
C LEU A 363 0.98 -42.08 -22.70
N LYS A 364 1.67 -43.20 -22.45
CA LYS A 364 2.28 -44.01 -23.50
C LYS A 364 1.16 -44.40 -24.45
N VAL A 365 1.06 -43.70 -25.57
CA VAL A 365 0.17 -44.06 -26.66
C VAL A 365 0.66 -45.43 -27.13
N LYS A 366 -0.11 -46.48 -26.83
CA LYS A 366 0.09 -47.79 -27.44
C LYS A 366 -0.16 -47.62 -28.93
N GLU A 367 0.92 -47.52 -29.70
CA GLU A 367 0.87 -47.68 -31.15
C GLU A 367 0.23 -49.04 -31.41
N LYS A 368 -1.02 -49.03 -31.90
CA LYS A 368 -1.65 -50.23 -32.40
C LYS A 368 -0.93 -50.57 -33.70
N GLY A 369 -0.01 -51.52 -33.59
CA GLY A 369 0.63 -52.16 -34.73
C GLY A 369 -0.43 -52.62 -35.73
N GLY A 370 -0.32 -52.10 -36.93
CA GLY A 370 -1.09 -52.55 -38.08
C GLY A 370 -0.82 -54.02 -38.35
N LYS A 371 -1.88 -54.77 -38.63
CA LYS A 371 -1.77 -56.04 -39.34
C LYS A 371 -2.19 -55.80 -40.79
N LYS A 372 -1.27 -56.15 -41.68
CA LYS A 372 -1.45 -56.34 -43.12
C LYS A 372 -2.35 -57.53 -43.39
#